data_AF-A0A1I7B7R3-F1
#
_entry.id   AF-A0A1I7B7R3-F1
#
_cell.length_a   1.000
_cell.length_b   1.000
_cell.length_c   1.000
_cell.angle_alpha   90.00
_cell.angle_beta   90.00
_cell.angle_gamma   90.00
#
_symmetry.space_group_name_H-M   'P 1'
#
loop_
_entity.id
_entity.type
_entity.pdbx_description
1 polymer ?
#
loop_
_entity_poly.entity_id
_entity_poly.type
_entity_poly.pdbx_seq_one_letter_code
_entity_poly.pdbx_strand_id
1 'polypeptide(L)'
;MTQSNATQQVVVERTAAERLSAASDVHAAYIGLDVHKASIAVSIAEAGRHEPEFRGEIANEPTAIDTLIRQLSQRFAGQPLLF
;
A
#
# COMPACT_ATOMS: atom_id res chain seq x y z
N MET A 1 -19.93 -5.49 41.17
CA MET A 1 -20.58 -5.87 39.90
C MET A 1 -20.20 -4.87 38.80
N THR A 2 -18.92 -4.75 38.42
CA THR A 2 -18.47 -3.65 37.52
C THR A 2 -17.55 -4.11 36.38
N GLN A 3 -17.17 -5.38 36.32
CA GLN A 3 -16.24 -5.88 35.31
C GLN A 3 -16.89 -6.15 33.93
N SER A 4 -18.23 -6.16 33.84
CA SER A 4 -18.92 -6.58 32.62
C SER A 4 -18.83 -5.57 31.47
N ASN A 5 -18.69 -4.27 31.77
CA ASN A 5 -18.75 -3.22 30.74
C ASN A 5 -17.39 -2.95 30.07
N ALA A 6 -16.30 -3.06 30.84
CA ALA A 6 -14.94 -2.88 30.31
C ALA A 6 -14.55 -3.99 29.34
N THR A 7 -14.85 -5.25 29.67
CA THR A 7 -14.60 -6.40 28.79
C THR A 7 -15.38 -6.28 27.49
N GLN A 8 -16.59 -5.73 27.52
CA GLN A 8 -17.43 -5.55 26.35
C GLN A 8 -16.91 -4.44 25.42
N GLN A 9 -16.38 -3.34 25.98
CA GLN A 9 -15.72 -2.29 25.19
C GLN A 9 -14.44 -2.78 24.51
N VAL A 10 -13.59 -3.53 25.21
CA VAL A 10 -12.33 -4.06 24.66
C VAL A 10 -12.58 -5.06 23.53
N VAL A 11 -13.66 -5.86 23.64
CA VAL A 11 -14.07 -6.79 22.58
C VAL A 11 -14.61 -6.02 21.36
N VAL A 12 -15.43 -4.99 21.56
CA VAL A 12 -15.97 -4.15 20.47
C VAL A 12 -14.86 -3.39 19.73
N GLU A 13 -13.89 -2.84 20.45
CA GLU A 13 -12.72 -2.17 19.85
C GLU A 13 -11.84 -3.14 19.06
N ARG A 14 -11.60 -4.36 19.57
CA ARG A 14 -10.89 -5.40 18.82
C ARG A 14 -11.64 -5.80 17.55
N THR A 15 -12.96 -5.98 17.63
CA THR A 15 -13.76 -6.34 16.44
C THR A 15 -13.83 -5.20 15.42
N ALA A 16 -13.81 -3.94 15.86
CA ALA A 16 -13.74 -2.79 14.97
C ALA A 16 -12.36 -2.66 14.31
N ALA A 17 -11.28 -2.88 15.05
CA ALA A 17 -9.92 -2.91 14.52
C ALA A 17 -9.70 -4.10 13.56
N GLU A 18 -10.26 -5.27 13.86
CA GLU A 18 -10.27 -6.45 12.99
C GLU A 18 -11.11 -6.22 11.73
N ARG A 19 -12.24 -5.51 11.82
CA ARG A 19 -13.04 -5.13 10.64
C ARG A 19 -12.37 -4.04 9.81
N LEU A 20 -11.67 -3.10 10.44
CA LEU A 20 -10.84 -2.11 9.75
C LEU A 20 -9.65 -2.79 9.08
N SER A 21 -9.07 -3.80 9.73
CA SER A 21 -7.99 -4.65 9.18
C SER A 21 -8.49 -5.53 8.03
N ALA A 22 -9.68 -6.11 8.12
CA ALA A 22 -10.30 -6.87 7.04
C ALA A 22 -10.78 -5.97 5.89
N ALA A 23 -11.12 -4.71 6.19
CA ALA A 23 -11.30 -3.66 5.18
C ALA A 23 -9.95 -3.08 4.68
N SER A 24 -8.82 -3.47 5.28
CA SER A 24 -7.45 -3.06 4.91
C SER A 24 -6.72 -4.07 4.02
N ASP A 25 -7.43 -5.00 3.37
CA ASP A 25 -6.97 -5.62 2.11
C ASP A 25 -6.90 -4.57 0.95
N VAL A 26 -6.62 -3.32 1.30
CA VAL A 26 -6.48 -2.16 0.45
C VAL A 26 -4.99 -1.83 0.49
N HIS A 27 -4.30 -2.18 -0.58
CA HIS A 27 -2.92 -1.79 -0.81
C HIS A 27 -2.79 -0.28 -0.64
N ALA A 28 -1.71 0.19 -0.01
CA ALA A 28 -1.47 1.62 0.22
C ALA A 28 -1.35 2.40 -1.11
N ALA A 29 -0.88 1.72 -2.15
CA ALA A 29 -0.95 2.21 -3.52
C ALA A 29 -0.95 1.07 -4.53
N TYR A 30 -1.34 1.43 -5.75
CA TYR A 30 -1.36 0.61 -6.95
C TYR A 30 -0.33 1.19 -7.93
N ILE A 31 0.61 0.37 -8.37
CA ILE A 31 1.75 0.76 -9.19
C ILE A 31 1.50 0.25 -10.60
N GLY A 32 1.36 1.17 -11.55
CA GLY A 32 1.33 0.83 -12.98
C GLY A 32 2.74 0.79 -13.55
N LEU A 33 3.10 -0.33 -14.17
CA LEU A 33 4.38 -0.52 -14.85
C LEU A 33 4.14 -0.78 -16.34
N ASP A 34 4.60 0.14 -17.19
CA ASP A 34 4.61 -0.06 -18.65
C ASP A 34 6.04 -0.35 -19.11
N VAL A 35 6.30 -1.63 -19.40
CA VAL A 35 7.64 -2.18 -19.62
C VAL A 35 7.99 -2.17 -21.10
N HIS A 36 9.04 -1.43 -21.45
CA HIS A 36 9.67 -1.41 -22.77
C HIS A 36 11.05 -2.08 -22.74
N LYS A 37 11.67 -2.23 -23.92
CA LYS A 37 12.97 -2.91 -24.06
C LYS A 37 14.08 -2.27 -23.23
N ALA A 38 14.07 -0.95 -23.07
CA ALA A 38 15.14 -0.19 -22.40
C ALA A 38 14.66 0.57 -21.15
N SER A 39 13.37 0.88 -21.04
CA SER A 39 12.82 1.64 -19.92
C SER A 39 11.50 1.05 -19.41
N ILE A 40 11.12 1.44 -18.20
CA ILE A 40 9.84 1.13 -17.58
C ILE A 40 9.21 2.45 -17.13
N ALA A 41 8.05 2.79 -17.69
CA ALA A 41 7.25 3.92 -17.23
C ALA A 41 6.49 3.52 -15.96
N VAL A 42 6.55 4.40 -14.95
CA VAL A 42 5.98 4.15 -13.61
C VAL A 42 4.86 5.14 -13.34
N SER A 43 3.70 4.62 -12.95
CA SER A 43 2.56 5.42 -12.46
C SER A 43 2.10 4.92 -11.10
N ILE A 44 1.59 5.80 -10.24
CA ILE A 44 1.17 5.46 -8.89
C ILE A 44 -0.24 6.01 -8.63
N ALA A 45 -1.16 5.15 -8.24
CA ALA A 45 -2.45 5.54 -7.67
C ALA A 45 -2.46 5.24 -6.17
N GLU A 46 -2.57 6.26 -5.32
CA GLU A 46 -2.72 6.07 -3.88
C GLU A 46 -4.10 5.47 -3.53
N ALA A 47 -4.18 4.74 -2.42
CA ALA A 47 -5.42 4.14 -1.94
C ALA A 47 -6.56 5.19 -1.85
N GLY A 48 -7.79 4.79 -2.18
CA GLY A 48 -8.94 5.70 -2.14
C GLY A 48 -9.50 6.10 -3.51
N ARG A 49 -9.20 5.32 -4.57
CA ARG A 49 -9.63 5.59 -5.96
C ARG A 49 -9.06 6.89 -6.53
N HIS A 50 -7.86 7.27 -6.11
CA HIS A 50 -7.14 8.37 -6.74
C HIS A 50 -6.75 7.99 -8.17
N GLU A 51 -6.69 9.00 -9.05
CA GLU A 51 -6.18 8.80 -10.40
C GLU A 51 -4.69 8.44 -10.37
N PRO A 52 -4.23 7.52 -11.24
CA PRO A 52 -2.81 7.22 -11.36
C PRO A 52 -1.99 8.44 -11.81
N GLU A 53 -0.97 8.80 -11.03
CA GLU A 53 -0.02 9.86 -11.37
C GLU A 53 1.24 9.26 -12.02
N PHE A 54 1.63 9.79 -13.18
CA PHE A 54 2.89 9.43 -13.82
C PHE A 54 4.08 9.97 -13.01
N ARG A 55 5.02 9.10 -12.66
CA ARG A 55 6.21 9.42 -11.83
C ARG A 55 7.50 9.52 -12.63
N GLY A 56 7.50 9.13 -13.90
CA GLY A 56 8.68 9.10 -14.76
C GLY A 56 9.03 7.68 -15.21
N GLU A 57 10.22 7.54 -15.75
CA GLU A 57 10.75 6.29 -16.28
C GLU A 57 12.01 5.86 -15.54
N ILE A 58 12.19 4.55 -15.42
CA ILE A 58 13.43 3.93 -14.95
C ILE A 58 14.05 3.09 -16.08
N ALA A 59 15.35 2.84 -16.03
CA ALA A 59 15.97 1.85 -16.91
C ALA A 59 15.39 0.45 -16.63
N ASN A 60 15.21 -0.36 -17.67
CA ASN A 60 14.82 -1.76 -17.52
C ASN A 60 16.04 -2.61 -17.11
N GLU A 61 16.56 -2.33 -15.91
CA GLU A 61 17.71 -2.99 -15.31
C GLU A 61 17.40 -3.41 -13.86
N PRO A 62 17.93 -4.54 -13.37
CA PRO A 62 17.64 -5.02 -12.01
C PRO A 62 17.96 -4.00 -10.91
N THR A 63 19.03 -3.23 -11.06
CA THR A 63 19.47 -2.20 -10.10
C THR A 63 18.51 -1.02 -10.02
N ALA A 64 17.91 -0.63 -11.15
CA ALA A 64 16.91 0.43 -11.21
C ALA A 64 15.59 -0.02 -10.55
N ILE A 65 15.19 -1.28 -10.76
CA ILE A 65 14.02 -1.87 -10.11
C ILE A 65 14.24 -1.96 -8.59
N ASP A 66 15.40 -2.43 -8.12
CA ASP A 66 15.71 -2.47 -6.68
C ASP A 66 15.60 -1.07 -6.04
N THR A 67 16.15 -0.07 -6.71
CA THR A 67 16.06 1.33 -6.28
C THR A 67 14.61 1.80 -6.20
N LEU A 68 13.80 1.51 -7.22
CA LEU A 68 12.36 1.82 -7.24
C LEU A 68 11.64 1.18 -6.06
N ILE A 69 11.84 -0.13 -5.83
CA ILE A 69 11.18 -0.85 -4.73
C ILE A 69 11.57 -0.28 -3.36
N ARG A 70 12.85 0.06 -3.16
CA ARG A 70 13.31 0.70 -1.91
C ARG A 70 12.66 2.07 -1.69
N GLN A 71 12.54 2.88 -2.74
CA GLN A 71 11.87 4.18 -2.67
C GLN A 71 10.38 4.05 -2.36
N LEU A 72 9.69 3.12 -3.02
CA LEU A 72 8.27 2.84 -2.79
C LEU A 72 8.02 2.32 -1.36
N SER A 73 8.85 1.37 -0.90
CA SER A 73 8.78 0.83 0.46
C SER A 73 8.95 1.93 1.52
N GLN A 74 9.92 2.84 1.32
CA GLN A 74 10.13 3.98 2.22
C GLN A 74 8.95 4.96 2.18
N ARG A 75 8.45 5.29 0.99
CA ARG A 75 7.33 6.23 0.81
C ARG A 75 6.06 5.74 1.53
N PHE A 76 5.74 4.46 1.41
CA PHE A 76 4.53 3.88 1.98
C PHE A 76 4.78 3.18 3.32
N ALA A 77 5.89 3.46 4.00
CA ALA A 77 6.22 2.93 5.33
C ALA A 77 6.10 1.39 5.44
N GLY A 78 6.48 0.68 4.38
CA GLY A 78 6.41 -0.78 4.31
C GLY A 78 4.99 -1.36 4.22
N GLN A 79 3.96 -0.54 4.00
CA GLN A 79 2.60 -1.01 3.73
C GLN A 79 2.54 -1.80 2.41
N PRO A 80 1.60 -2.75 2.26
CA PRO A 80 1.45 -3.54 1.03
C PRO A 80 1.18 -2.66 -0.19
N LEU A 81 1.87 -2.94 -1.30
CA LEU A 81 1.71 -2.29 -2.59
C LEU A 81 1.28 -3.33 -3.63
N LEU A 82 0.42 -2.94 -4.57
CA LEU A 82 0.08 -3.77 -5.72
C LEU A 82 0.85 -3.29 -6.94
N PHE A 83 1.37 -4.22 -7.75
CA PHE A 83 2.09 -3.96 -8.99
C PHE A 83 1.37 -4.62 -10.16
#